data_AF-A0A7W1RGK0-F1
#
_entry.id   AF-A0A7W1RGK0-F1
#
_cell.length_a   1.000
_cell.length_b   1.000
_cell.length_c   1.000
_cell.angle_alpha   90.00
_cell.angle_beta   90.00
_cell.angle_gamma   90.00
#
_symmetry.space_group_name_H-M   'P 1'
#
loop_
_entity.id
_entity.type
_entity.pdbx_description
1 polymer ?
#
loop_
_entity_poly.entity_id
_entity_poly.type
_entity_poly.pdbx_seq_one_letter_code
_entity_poly.pdbx_strand_id
1 'polypeptide(L)'
;ALFITAIRHGQEAARSIDEDLQGAKPYQEFVGEFTEITPIRDKTYLRTGWALPSMQSPSIRIKNNNMVENNYTAEEAHQQSNRCLQCHVSPVFNGNLCIKCNGCVDVCPCNCLKLVRIDQLNLDVGEGNLRKAVDNYYGVNSSSMSEEEMAQMGSAMLKDEDLCIRCGLCAEKCPTQAVTMDLMDYSFRWIG
;
A
#
# COMPACT_ATOMS: atom_id res chain seq x y z
N ALA A 1 -4.96 21.14 3.75
CA ALA A 1 -6.15 20.60 4.44
C ALA A 1 -7.49 21.09 3.86
N LEU A 2 -7.62 22.35 3.41
CA LEU A 2 -8.93 22.92 3.00
C LEU A 2 -9.64 22.21 1.82
N PHE A 3 -8.91 21.77 0.79
CA PHE A 3 -9.52 21.17 -0.41
C PHE A 3 -10.09 19.76 -0.18
N ILE A 4 -9.36 18.89 0.52
CA ILE A 4 -9.80 17.52 0.83
C ILE A 4 -11.09 17.57 1.66
N THR A 5 -11.13 18.47 2.65
CA THR A 5 -12.32 18.69 3.48
C THR A 5 -13.50 19.23 2.67
N ALA A 6 -13.26 20.18 1.75
CA ALA A 6 -14.31 20.71 0.89
C ALA A 6 -14.91 19.65 -0.04
N ILE A 7 -14.07 18.81 -0.66
CA ILE A 7 -14.53 17.70 -1.50
C ILE A 7 -15.39 16.72 -0.69
N ARG A 8 -14.94 16.35 0.52
CA ARG A 8 -15.70 15.49 1.43
C ARG A 8 -17.07 16.09 1.75
N HIS A 9 -17.13 17.37 2.15
CA HIS A 9 -18.40 18.03 2.45
C HIS A 9 -19.31 18.13 1.23
N GLY A 10 -18.76 18.33 0.03
CA GLY A 10 -19.53 18.32 -1.21
C GLY A 10 -20.18 16.96 -1.48
N GLN A 11 -19.44 15.87 -1.27
CA GLN A 11 -19.99 14.51 -1.37
C GLN A 11 -21.04 14.23 -0.30
N GLU A 12 -20.83 14.66 0.95
CA GLU A 12 -21.80 14.54 2.04
C GLU A 12 -23.11 15.30 1.74
N ALA A 13 -23.01 16.53 1.24
CA ALA A 13 -24.16 17.33 0.86
C ALA A 13 -24.94 16.69 -0.30
N ALA A 14 -24.24 16.22 -1.34
CA ALA A 14 -24.88 15.54 -2.46
C ALA A 14 -25.64 14.29 -2.02
N ARG A 15 -25.06 13.47 -1.12
CA ARG A 15 -25.73 12.29 -0.55
C ARG A 15 -26.96 12.67 0.25
N SER A 16 -26.86 13.70 1.10
CA SER A 16 -28.02 14.15 1.90
C SER A 16 -29.18 14.63 1.04
N ILE A 17 -28.90 15.32 -0.08
CA ILE A 17 -29.94 15.76 -1.02
C ILE A 17 -30.56 14.55 -1.71
N ASP A 18 -29.74 13.61 -2.18
CA ASP A 18 -30.20 12.39 -2.83
C ASP A 18 -31.11 11.55 -1.90
N GLU A 19 -30.71 11.39 -0.64
CA GLU A 19 -31.52 10.71 0.39
C GLU A 19 -32.89 11.37 0.60
N ASP A 20 -32.93 12.70 0.67
CA ASP A 20 -34.18 13.48 0.83
C ASP A 20 -35.10 13.36 -0.39
N LEU A 21 -34.52 13.41 -1.60
CA LEU A 21 -35.27 13.32 -2.85
C LEU A 21 -35.81 11.91 -3.13
N GLN A 22 -35.04 10.87 -2.82
CA GLN A 22 -35.43 9.48 -3.09
C GLN A 22 -36.28 8.87 -1.96
N GLY A 23 -36.23 9.42 -0.75
CA GLY A 23 -36.85 8.82 0.43
C GLY A 23 -36.23 7.47 0.82
N ALA A 24 -35.04 7.18 0.29
CA ALA A 24 -34.27 5.98 0.51
C ALA A 24 -32.86 6.38 0.93
N LYS A 25 -32.20 5.52 1.70
CA LYS A 25 -30.81 5.72 2.14
C LYS A 25 -29.93 4.70 1.43
N PRO A 26 -29.45 4.98 0.20
CA PRO A 26 -28.65 4.02 -0.54
C PRO A 26 -27.38 3.71 0.26
N TYR A 27 -27.09 2.42 0.40
CA TYR A 27 -25.85 1.98 1.04
C TYR A 27 -24.79 1.68 -0.02
N GLN A 28 -23.53 1.83 0.39
CA GLN A 28 -22.39 1.63 -0.48
C GLN A 28 -21.86 0.21 -0.30
N GLU A 29 -21.92 -0.57 -1.36
CA GLU A 29 -21.21 -1.84 -1.44
C GLU A 29 -19.79 -1.61 -1.93
N PHE A 30 -18.82 -2.10 -1.17
CA PHE A 30 -17.42 -2.17 -1.56
C PHE A 30 -17.12 -3.59 -2.02
N VAL A 31 -16.57 -3.70 -3.23
CA VAL A 31 -16.03 -4.95 -3.75
C VAL A 31 -14.55 -4.72 -3.99
N GLY A 32 -13.71 -5.42 -3.23
CA GLY A 32 -12.26 -5.45 -3.43
C GLY A 32 -11.83 -6.85 -3.83
N GLU A 33 -10.99 -6.95 -4.86
CA GLU A 33 -10.39 -8.19 -5.33
C GLU A 33 -8.87 -8.07 -5.28
N PHE A 34 -8.21 -9.10 -4.76
CA PHE A 34 -6.76 -9.21 -4.76
C PHE A 34 -6.36 -10.26 -5.77
N THR A 35 -5.60 -9.84 -6.78
CA THR A 35 -5.04 -10.74 -7.80
C THR A 35 -3.54 -10.83 -7.61
N GLU A 36 -3.03 -12.04 -7.38
CA GLU A 36 -1.58 -12.27 -7.39
C GLU A 36 -1.04 -11.93 -8.78
N ILE A 37 -0.01 -11.10 -8.82
CA ILE A 37 0.70 -10.72 -10.03
C ILE A 37 2.16 -11.13 -9.93
N THR A 38 2.75 -11.47 -11.08
CA THR A 38 4.19 -11.70 -11.13
C THR A 38 4.92 -10.39 -10.77
N PRO A 39 5.96 -10.43 -9.92
CA PRO A 39 6.72 -9.25 -9.48
C PRO A 39 7.61 -8.66 -10.61
N ILE A 40 7.07 -8.42 -11.80
CA ILE A 40 7.80 -7.90 -12.95
C ILE A 40 7.68 -6.38 -12.94
N ARG A 41 8.47 -5.74 -12.08
CA ARG A 41 8.68 -4.30 -12.16
C ARG A 41 10.03 -4.03 -12.80
N ASP A 42 10.08 -3.13 -13.78
CA ASP A 42 11.34 -2.66 -14.32
C ASP A 42 12.14 -1.93 -13.24
N LYS A 43 13.20 -2.56 -12.74
CA LYS A 43 14.06 -2.08 -11.65
C LYS A 43 14.87 -0.83 -12.03
N THR A 44 14.81 -0.37 -13.29
CA THR A 44 15.42 0.89 -13.72
C THR A 44 14.80 2.11 -13.03
N TYR A 45 13.62 2.00 -12.41
CA TYR A 45 12.97 3.11 -11.71
C TYR A 45 13.84 3.79 -10.64
N LEU A 46 14.78 3.05 -10.03
CA LEU A 46 15.75 3.58 -9.07
C LEU A 46 16.78 4.53 -9.72
N ARG A 47 17.03 4.35 -11.02
CA ARG A 47 17.99 5.11 -11.81
C ARG A 47 17.33 6.18 -12.69
N THR A 48 16.03 6.07 -12.92
CA THR A 48 15.31 7.04 -13.75
C THR A 48 15.22 8.38 -13.04
N GLY A 49 16.00 9.34 -13.53
CA GLY A 49 15.92 10.73 -13.10
C GLY A 49 14.57 11.35 -13.43
N TRP A 50 14.09 12.21 -12.54
CA TRP A 50 12.94 13.05 -12.85
C TRP A 50 13.31 14.05 -13.93
N ALA A 51 12.49 14.11 -14.97
CA ALA A 51 12.58 15.14 -16.00
C ALA A 51 11.21 15.76 -16.20
N LEU A 52 11.13 17.09 -16.20
CA LEU A 52 9.92 17.80 -16.60
C LEU A 52 9.66 17.62 -18.10
N PRO A 53 8.41 17.67 -18.55
CA PRO A 53 8.13 17.72 -19.98
C PRO A 53 8.80 18.95 -20.59
N SER A 54 9.12 18.88 -21.87
CA SER A 54 9.61 20.05 -22.59
C SER A 54 8.54 21.14 -22.60
N MET A 55 8.96 22.39 -22.69
CA MET A 55 8.04 23.52 -22.73
C MET A 55 8.29 24.37 -23.97
N GLN A 56 7.25 25.06 -24.45
CA GLN A 56 7.40 26.10 -25.46
C GLN A 56 8.38 27.18 -25.00
N SER A 57 9.07 27.86 -25.90
CA SER A 57 9.93 29.00 -25.51
C SER A 57 9.08 30.22 -25.12
N PRO A 58 9.57 31.10 -24.21
CA PRO A 58 8.82 32.30 -23.80
C PRO A 58 8.38 33.19 -24.97
N SER A 59 9.20 33.30 -26.02
CA SER A 59 8.91 34.11 -27.21
C SER A 59 7.73 33.60 -28.04
N ILE A 60 7.42 32.30 -27.95
CA ILE A 60 6.26 31.67 -28.59
C ILE A 60 5.04 31.76 -27.66
N ARG A 61 5.23 31.51 -26.35
CA ARG A 61 4.14 31.55 -25.33
C ARG A 61 3.36 32.87 -25.33
N ILE A 62 4.03 34.01 -25.55
CA ILE A 62 3.37 35.33 -25.57
C ILE A 62 2.51 35.56 -26.84
N LYS A 63 2.62 34.70 -27.85
CA LYS A 63 1.97 34.88 -29.16
C LYS A 63 0.77 33.97 -29.39
N ASN A 64 0.47 33.07 -28.45
CA ASN A 64 -0.63 32.11 -28.57
C ASN A 64 -1.18 31.70 -27.20
N ASN A 65 -2.29 30.97 -27.21
CA ASN A 65 -2.92 30.41 -26.01
C ASN A 65 -2.79 28.87 -25.96
N ASN A 66 -1.78 28.31 -26.61
CA ASN A 66 -1.55 26.86 -26.61
C ASN A 66 -0.95 26.41 -25.27
N MET A 67 -1.00 25.10 -25.00
CA MET A 67 -0.39 24.48 -23.82
C MET A 67 1.10 24.83 -23.70
N VAL A 68 1.51 25.35 -22.56
CA VAL A 68 2.90 25.76 -22.30
C VAL A 68 3.84 24.55 -22.22
N GLU A 69 3.38 23.51 -21.53
CA GLU A 69 4.05 22.21 -21.43
C GLU A 69 3.66 21.36 -22.64
N ASN A 70 4.65 20.77 -23.29
CA ASN A 70 4.42 19.78 -24.32
C ASN A 70 4.14 18.42 -23.68
N ASN A 71 3.51 17.52 -24.43
CA ASN A 71 3.40 16.13 -23.99
C ASN A 71 4.76 15.44 -24.05
N TYR A 72 4.98 14.47 -23.16
CA TYR A 72 6.06 13.50 -23.32
C TYR A 72 5.87 12.71 -24.62
N THR A 73 6.95 12.28 -25.24
CA THR A 73 6.88 11.21 -26.24
C THR A 73 6.44 9.90 -25.58
N ALA A 74 6.06 8.89 -26.37
CA ALA A 74 5.69 7.59 -25.82
C ALA A 74 6.84 6.96 -25.01
N GLU A 75 8.08 7.12 -25.48
CA GLU A 75 9.29 6.63 -24.84
C GLU A 75 9.56 7.37 -23.52
N GLU A 76 9.48 8.70 -23.53
CA GLU A 76 9.62 9.51 -22.32
C GLU A 76 8.53 9.20 -21.29
N ALA A 77 7.28 9.05 -21.74
CA ALA A 77 6.15 8.71 -20.88
C ALA A 77 6.36 7.34 -20.22
N HIS A 78 6.78 6.34 -20.99
CA HIS A 78 7.10 5.01 -20.45
C HIS A 78 8.23 5.10 -19.41
N GLN A 79 9.32 5.78 -19.74
CA GLN A 79 10.46 5.97 -18.84
C GLN A 79 10.05 6.68 -17.54
N GLN A 80 9.30 7.79 -17.63
CA GLN A 80 8.84 8.52 -16.45
C GLN A 80 7.81 7.71 -15.64
N SER A 81 6.99 6.88 -16.29
CA SER A 81 5.99 6.05 -15.62
C SER A 81 6.59 4.96 -14.72
N ASN A 82 7.81 4.50 -15.01
CA ASN A 82 8.51 3.52 -14.16
C ASN A 82 8.68 4.00 -12.70
N ARG A 83 8.67 5.32 -12.48
CA ARG A 83 8.74 5.95 -11.15
C ARG A 83 7.46 5.83 -10.34
N CYS A 84 6.34 5.45 -10.95
CA CYS A 84 5.07 5.21 -10.25
C CYS A 84 5.29 4.15 -9.17
N LEU A 85 4.94 4.44 -7.92
CA LEU A 85 5.10 3.50 -6.80
C LEU A 85 4.11 2.33 -6.85
N GLN A 86 3.17 2.29 -7.81
CA GLN A 86 2.15 1.24 -7.93
C GLN A 86 1.38 1.03 -6.62
N CYS A 87 0.77 2.10 -6.08
CA CYS A 87 0.12 2.06 -4.76
C CYS A 87 -1.00 1.00 -4.63
N HIS A 88 -1.54 0.52 -5.76
CA HIS A 88 -2.53 -0.55 -5.83
C HIS A 88 -1.91 -1.96 -5.78
N VAL A 89 -0.58 -2.08 -5.74
CA VAL A 89 0.13 -3.36 -5.63
C VAL A 89 0.87 -3.42 -4.30
N SER A 90 0.67 -4.48 -3.53
CA SER A 90 1.30 -4.67 -2.22
C SER A 90 1.95 -6.04 -2.09
N PRO A 91 3.09 -6.17 -1.39
CA PRO A 91 3.56 -7.49 -1.00
C PRO A 91 2.63 -8.07 0.08
N VAL A 92 2.14 -9.29 -0.14
CA VAL A 92 1.26 -10.01 0.79
C VAL A 92 2.02 -11.18 1.40
N PHE A 93 1.92 -11.35 2.72
CA PHE A 93 2.73 -12.31 3.48
C PHE A 93 1.85 -13.42 4.03
N ASN A 94 2.20 -14.67 3.70
CA ASN A 94 1.56 -15.86 4.25
C ASN A 94 2.44 -16.48 5.34
N GLY A 95 2.02 -16.30 6.61
CA GLY A 95 2.72 -16.84 7.77
C GLY A 95 2.86 -18.36 7.79
N ASN A 96 1.95 -19.10 7.15
CA ASN A 96 1.96 -20.57 7.13
C ASN A 96 3.04 -21.15 6.20
N LEU A 97 3.44 -20.40 5.18
CA LEU A 97 4.52 -20.78 4.25
C LEU A 97 5.89 -20.25 4.67
N CYS A 98 5.91 -19.31 5.62
CA CYS A 98 7.14 -18.60 6.02
C CYS A 98 8.02 -19.50 6.90
N ILE A 99 9.21 -19.82 6.41
CA ILE A 99 10.23 -20.58 7.17
C ILE A 99 11.15 -19.69 8.02
N LYS A 100 10.81 -18.42 8.21
CA LYS A 100 11.54 -17.46 9.06
C LYS A 100 13.03 -17.30 8.68
N CYS A 101 13.37 -17.41 7.39
CA CYS A 101 14.76 -17.33 6.91
C CYS A 101 15.33 -15.91 6.82
N ASN A 102 14.55 -14.88 7.16
CA ASN A 102 14.89 -13.46 7.08
C ASN A 102 15.20 -12.88 5.67
N GLY A 103 15.11 -13.68 4.61
CA GLY A 103 15.52 -13.26 3.26
C GLY A 103 14.77 -12.04 2.70
N CYS A 104 13.49 -11.86 3.02
CA CYS A 104 12.72 -10.69 2.59
C CYS A 104 13.15 -9.39 3.30
N VAL A 105 13.62 -9.49 4.55
CA VAL A 105 14.16 -8.36 5.31
C VAL A 105 15.49 -7.94 4.70
N ASP A 106 16.39 -8.90 4.46
CA ASP A 106 17.74 -8.63 3.96
C ASP A 106 17.77 -8.03 2.54
N VAL A 107 16.83 -8.40 1.69
CA VAL A 107 16.75 -7.90 0.30
C VAL A 107 16.08 -6.53 0.19
N CYS A 108 15.45 -6.04 1.26
CA CYS A 108 14.65 -4.82 1.20
C CYS A 108 15.55 -3.57 1.08
N PRO A 109 15.49 -2.83 -0.04
CA PRO A 109 16.37 -1.67 -0.25
C PRO A 109 16.03 -0.48 0.66
N CYS A 110 14.81 -0.45 1.21
CA CYS A 110 14.32 0.63 2.06
C CYS A 110 14.33 0.27 3.55
N ASN A 111 14.78 -0.95 3.90
CA ASN A 111 14.73 -1.47 5.26
C ASN A 111 13.32 -1.35 5.90
N CYS A 112 12.27 -1.56 5.10
CA CYS A 112 10.88 -1.39 5.53
C CYS A 112 10.27 -2.66 6.16
N LEU A 113 11.02 -3.76 6.23
CA LEU A 113 10.56 -5.04 6.78
C LEU A 113 11.37 -5.41 8.01
N LYS A 114 10.72 -5.97 9.04
CA LYS A 114 11.39 -6.53 10.21
C LYS A 114 10.72 -7.83 10.62
N LEU A 115 11.51 -8.88 10.84
CA LEU A 115 11.03 -10.11 11.48
C LEU A 115 11.46 -10.07 12.93
N VAL A 116 10.51 -9.85 13.84
CA VAL A 116 10.78 -9.69 15.28
C VAL A 116 10.07 -10.77 16.08
N ARG A 117 10.61 -11.13 17.23
CA ARG A 117 9.93 -12.06 18.14
C ARG A 117 8.74 -11.37 18.81
N ILE A 118 7.74 -12.16 19.21
CA ILE A 118 6.53 -11.62 19.86
C ILE A 118 6.85 -10.94 21.19
N ASP A 119 7.80 -11.47 21.97
CA ASP A 119 8.24 -10.89 23.25
C ASP A 119 8.91 -9.52 23.12
N GLN A 120 9.36 -9.16 21.92
CA GLN A 120 9.97 -7.86 21.63
C GLN A 120 8.94 -6.80 21.20
N LEU A 121 7.67 -7.18 21.04
CA LEU A 121 6.60 -6.26 20.68
C LEU A 121 6.03 -5.60 21.93
N ASN A 122 5.74 -4.30 21.83
CA ASN A 122 4.86 -3.65 22.79
C ASN A 122 3.40 -4.04 22.47
N LEU A 123 2.93 -5.15 23.07
CA LEU A 123 1.59 -5.69 22.85
C LEU A 123 0.46 -4.75 23.30
N ASP A 124 0.75 -3.82 24.20
CA ASP A 124 -0.23 -2.90 24.77
C ASP A 124 -0.42 -1.62 23.92
N VAL A 125 0.30 -1.51 22.80
CA VAL A 125 0.11 -0.42 21.83
C VAL A 125 -1.30 -0.44 21.23
N GLY A 126 -1.83 0.74 20.90
CA GLY A 126 -3.16 0.88 20.29
C GLY A 126 -4.27 0.35 21.20
N GLU A 127 -4.20 0.68 22.50
CA GLU A 127 -5.19 0.28 23.51
C GLU A 127 -5.31 -1.25 23.67
N GLY A 128 -4.20 -1.97 23.48
CA GLY A 128 -4.14 -3.43 23.61
C GLY A 128 -4.77 -4.21 22.44
N ASN A 129 -5.10 -3.53 21.33
CA ASN A 129 -5.61 -4.22 20.14
C ASN A 129 -4.59 -5.18 19.54
N LEU A 130 -3.29 -4.86 19.63
CA LEU A 130 -2.23 -5.77 19.19
C LEU A 130 -2.20 -7.04 20.03
N ARG A 131 -2.27 -6.92 21.37
CA ARG A 131 -2.37 -8.06 22.28
C ARG A 131 -3.54 -8.97 21.92
N LYS A 132 -4.74 -8.41 21.73
CA LYS A 132 -5.93 -9.19 21.33
C LYS A 132 -5.72 -9.94 20.02
N ALA A 133 -5.10 -9.31 19.02
CA ALA A 133 -4.83 -9.95 17.73
C ALA A 133 -3.85 -11.12 17.87
N VAL A 134 -2.76 -10.94 18.64
CA VAL A 134 -1.77 -11.98 18.91
C VAL A 134 -2.39 -13.14 19.70
N ASP A 135 -3.09 -12.83 20.78
CA ASP A 135 -3.76 -13.82 21.64
C ASP A 135 -4.76 -14.67 20.85
N ASN A 136 -5.59 -14.04 20.00
CA ASN A 136 -6.54 -14.73 19.15
C ASN A 136 -5.87 -15.59 18.08
N TYR A 137 -4.77 -15.13 17.47
CA TYR A 137 -4.06 -15.87 16.44
C TYR A 137 -3.40 -17.14 17.00
N TYR A 138 -2.79 -17.05 18.17
CA TYR A 138 -2.11 -18.18 18.81
C TYR A 138 -2.99 -19.01 19.76
N GLY A 139 -4.18 -18.52 20.12
CA GLY A 139 -5.08 -19.18 21.06
C GLY A 139 -4.54 -19.18 22.50
N VAL A 140 -3.90 -18.08 22.91
CA VAL A 140 -3.21 -17.94 24.21
C VAL A 140 -3.67 -16.71 24.98
N ASN A 141 -3.28 -16.60 26.25
CA ASN A 141 -3.41 -15.38 27.03
C ASN A 141 -2.00 -14.86 27.40
N SER A 142 -1.45 -14.00 26.55
CA SER A 142 -0.09 -13.47 26.71
C SER A 142 0.13 -12.69 28.01
N SER A 143 -0.92 -12.16 28.65
CA SER A 143 -0.80 -11.45 29.94
C SER A 143 -0.49 -12.37 31.12
N SER A 144 -0.75 -13.67 30.97
CA SER A 144 -0.54 -14.69 32.01
C SER A 144 0.67 -15.61 31.75
N MET A 145 1.41 -15.38 30.67
CA MET A 145 2.56 -16.19 30.27
C MET A 145 3.87 -15.65 30.86
N SER A 146 4.84 -16.54 31.07
CA SER A 146 6.20 -16.13 31.43
C SER A 146 6.94 -15.50 30.25
N GLU A 147 8.01 -14.76 30.54
CA GLU A 147 8.86 -14.17 29.51
C GLU A 147 9.48 -15.25 28.59
N GLU A 148 9.87 -16.40 29.15
CA GLU A 148 10.42 -17.52 28.38
C GLU A 148 9.38 -18.16 27.45
N GLU A 149 8.14 -18.34 27.92
CA GLU A 149 7.05 -18.85 27.09
C GLU A 149 6.73 -17.89 25.94
N MET A 150 6.70 -16.59 26.24
CA MET A 150 6.46 -15.55 25.24
C MET A 150 7.58 -15.48 24.19
N ALA A 151 8.84 -15.65 24.61
CA ALA A 151 9.99 -15.66 23.71
C ALA A 151 10.01 -16.85 22.72
N GLN A 152 9.34 -17.96 23.07
CA GLN A 152 9.24 -19.17 22.22
C GLN A 152 7.96 -19.22 21.38
N MET A 153 7.00 -18.33 21.62
CA MET A 153 5.68 -18.34 20.97
C MET A 153 5.76 -18.18 19.45
N GLY A 154 6.58 -17.25 18.96
CA GLY A 154 6.63 -16.97 17.53
C GLY A 154 7.33 -15.68 17.14
N SER A 155 7.02 -15.22 15.92
CA SER A 155 7.61 -14.01 15.35
C SER A 155 6.55 -13.27 14.53
N ALA A 156 6.59 -11.95 14.56
CA ALA A 156 5.78 -11.08 13.73
C ALA A 156 6.62 -10.53 12.57
N MET A 157 6.04 -10.54 11.37
CA MET A 157 6.55 -9.78 10.25
C MET A 157 5.94 -8.37 10.30
N LEU A 158 6.79 -7.37 10.51
CA LEU A 158 6.40 -5.96 10.50
C LEU A 158 6.76 -5.34 9.16
N LYS A 159 5.83 -4.55 8.62
CA LYS A 159 6.00 -3.80 7.39
C LYS A 159 5.70 -2.33 7.65
N ASP A 160 6.68 -1.49 7.36
CA ASP A 160 6.53 -0.05 7.30
C ASP A 160 6.00 0.32 5.90
N GLU A 161 4.74 0.77 5.84
CA GLU A 161 4.08 1.18 4.60
C GLU A 161 4.66 2.47 4.02
N ASP A 162 5.16 3.38 4.87
CA ASP A 162 5.67 4.69 4.44
C ASP A 162 7.02 4.55 3.73
N LEU A 163 7.80 3.52 4.10
CA LEU A 163 9.08 3.22 3.47
C LEU A 163 8.97 2.22 2.30
N CYS A 164 7.87 1.48 2.19
CA CYS A 164 7.73 0.44 1.18
C CYS A 164 7.51 1.02 -0.22
N ILE A 165 8.52 0.91 -1.08
CA ILE A 165 8.43 1.36 -2.49
C ILE A 165 7.80 0.33 -3.45
N ARG A 166 7.26 -0.77 -2.92
CA ARG A 166 6.56 -1.82 -3.69
C ARG A 166 7.40 -2.36 -4.86
N CYS A 167 8.65 -2.70 -4.55
CA CYS A 167 9.63 -3.14 -5.54
C CYS A 167 9.56 -4.63 -5.91
N GLY A 168 8.82 -5.44 -5.15
CA GLY A 168 8.69 -6.88 -5.39
C GLY A 168 9.89 -7.75 -5.00
N LEU A 169 11.03 -7.15 -4.59
CA LEU A 169 12.26 -7.92 -4.28
C LEU A 169 12.07 -8.92 -3.13
N CYS A 170 11.21 -8.63 -2.16
CA CYS A 170 10.87 -9.54 -1.07
C CYS A 170 10.15 -10.80 -1.57
N ALA A 171 9.24 -10.66 -2.54
CA ALA A 171 8.55 -11.77 -3.19
C ALA A 171 9.51 -12.60 -4.04
N GLU A 172 10.34 -11.95 -4.88
CA GLU A 172 11.36 -12.65 -5.69
C GLU A 172 12.37 -13.44 -4.84
N LYS A 173 12.77 -12.90 -3.69
CA LYS A 173 13.76 -13.54 -2.81
C LYS A 173 13.17 -14.70 -2.01
N CYS A 174 11.85 -14.78 -1.83
CA CYS A 174 11.22 -15.73 -0.94
C CYS A 174 11.34 -17.17 -1.48
N PRO A 175 12.05 -18.08 -0.79
CA PRO A 175 12.27 -19.43 -1.30
C PRO A 175 11.02 -20.33 -1.24
N THR A 176 10.05 -19.96 -0.41
CA THR A 176 8.82 -20.74 -0.19
C THR A 176 7.57 -20.08 -0.76
N GLN A 177 7.72 -18.97 -1.49
CA GLN A 177 6.60 -18.17 -2.00
C GLN A 177 5.63 -17.71 -0.88
N ALA A 178 6.16 -17.57 0.35
CA ALA A 178 5.43 -16.98 1.47
C ALA A 178 5.18 -15.47 1.30
N VAL A 179 5.79 -14.84 0.29
CA VAL A 179 5.58 -13.44 -0.05
C VAL A 179 5.22 -13.37 -1.53
N THR A 180 4.05 -12.83 -1.84
CA THR A 180 3.54 -12.59 -3.19
C THR A 180 3.41 -11.09 -3.43
N MET A 181 3.16 -10.68 -4.67
CA MET A 181 2.75 -9.31 -5.00
C MET A 181 1.32 -9.35 -5.47
N ASP A 182 0.43 -8.65 -4.77
CA ASP A 182 -0.99 -8.69 -5.07
C ASP A 182 -1.45 -7.30 -5.53
N LEU A 183 -2.16 -7.29 -6.66
CA LEU A 183 -2.85 -6.13 -7.18
C LEU A 183 -4.25 -6.08 -6.57
N MET A 184 -4.58 -4.95 -5.95
CA MET A 184 -5.88 -4.67 -5.39
C MET A 184 -6.71 -3.84 -6.36
N ASP A 185 -7.71 -4.48 -6.96
CA ASP A 185 -8.78 -3.78 -7.67
C ASP A 185 -9.96 -3.57 -6.74
N TYR A 186 -10.62 -2.42 -6.86
CA TYR A 186 -11.83 -2.17 -6.10
C TYR A 186 -12.86 -1.38 -6.90
N SER A 187 -14.12 -1.63 -6.57
CA SER A 187 -15.25 -0.87 -7.08
C SER A 187 -16.24 -0.57 -5.97
N PHE A 188 -17.00 0.50 -6.17
CA PHE A 188 -18.12 0.84 -5.31
C PHE A 188 -19.40 0.79 -6.12
N ARG A 189 -20.46 0.25 -5.51
CA ARG A 189 -21.81 0.28 -6.08
C ARG A 189 -22.76 0.86 -5.02
N TRP A 190 -23.64 1.75 -5.45
CA TRP A 190 -24.71 2.26 -4.61
C TRP A 190 -25.95 1.41 -4.84
N ILE A 191 -26.53 0.90 -3.76
CA ILE A 191 -27.72 0.04 -3.78
C ILE A 191 -28.78 0.66 -2.88
N GLY A 192 -30.02 0.70 -3.37
CA GLY A 192 -31.18 1.25 -2.66
C GLY A 192 -31.70 2.47 -3.38
#